data_AF-A0A7S4AKM3-F1
#
_entry.id   AF-A0A7S4AKM3-F1
#
_cell.length_a   1.000
_cell.length_b   1.000
_cell.length_c   1.000
_cell.angle_alpha   90.00
_cell.angle_beta   90.00
_cell.angle_gamma   90.00
#
_symmetry.space_group_name_H-M   'P 1'
#
loop_
_entity.id
_entity.type
_entity.pdbx_description
1 polymer ?
#
loop_
_entity_poly.entity_id
_entity_poly.type
_entity_poly.pdbx_seq_one_letter_code
_entity_poly.pdbx_strand_id
1 'polypeptide(L)'
;MAKLVASRVVRKWQESIDAEDDGKVVVANRDLLCYSIDIISLVVFATDVDSLRTGEMGVCYTIQNILKRSMVRIFAPFPYWKIPLVGQYLDGCGMYIQRAKRNIRRIIDEHESSLKEADAHNHNDKDNHNKRNRKSFLGKLLALAEKEDVPLSEDRVIGNLLTMFAAGSETTYNTILVCLYELALDKTKGGWLQDEISEEVSAMLANASSSNNSSSYEPDDKNYDADAAAFAAIDLGRLNQGLPRTRSLLYEVLRLKGPSPLMNGESLTEVNINGVVIPARTQFLQLTRYASRVKTQWSVR
;
A
#
# COMPACT_ATOMS: atom_id res chain seq x y z
N MET A 1 7.92 -11.18 -0.96
CA MET A 1 6.61 -10.70 -0.43
C MET A 1 5.77 -10.11 -1.54
N ALA A 2 6.16 -8.99 -2.15
CA ALA A 2 5.33 -8.35 -3.17
C ALA A 2 5.07 -9.20 -4.44
N LYS A 3 6.10 -9.92 -4.90
CA LYS A 3 6.02 -10.84 -6.05
C LYS A 3 4.99 -11.96 -5.83
N LEU A 4 4.94 -12.53 -4.62
CA LEU A 4 3.99 -13.58 -4.25
C LEU A 4 2.54 -13.10 -4.30
N VAL A 5 2.25 -11.89 -3.80
CA VAL A 5 0.87 -11.38 -3.82
C VAL A 5 0.49 -10.96 -5.25
N ALA A 6 1.43 -10.45 -6.04
CA ALA A 6 1.19 -10.08 -7.43
C ALA A 6 0.81 -11.31 -8.26
N SER A 7 1.50 -12.44 -8.09
CA SER A 7 1.16 -13.68 -8.79
C SER A 7 -0.24 -14.22 -8.42
N ARG A 8 -0.74 -13.97 -7.19
CA ARG A 8 -2.12 -14.34 -6.82
C ARG A 8 -3.16 -13.59 -7.63
N VAL A 9 -2.95 -12.29 -7.88
CA VAL A 9 -3.86 -11.47 -8.71
C VAL A 9 -3.82 -11.93 -10.15
N VAL A 10 -2.61 -12.09 -10.71
CA VAL A 10 -2.43 -12.53 -12.09
C VAL A 10 -3.08 -13.91 -12.28
N ARG A 11 -2.82 -14.87 -11.39
CA ARG A 11 -3.44 -16.20 -11.45
C ARG A 11 -4.97 -16.13 -11.38
N LYS A 12 -5.53 -15.34 -10.46
CA LYS A 12 -6.99 -15.18 -10.33
C LYS A 12 -7.61 -14.61 -11.62
N TRP A 13 -6.93 -13.68 -12.28
CA TRP A 13 -7.39 -13.11 -13.54
C TRP A 13 -7.20 -14.07 -14.70
N GLN A 14 -6.09 -14.83 -14.75
CA GLN A 14 -5.83 -15.86 -15.76
C GLN A 14 -6.87 -16.98 -15.69
N GLU A 15 -7.19 -17.47 -14.49
CA GLU A 15 -8.27 -18.46 -14.27
C GLU A 15 -9.64 -17.95 -14.76
N SER A 16 -9.85 -16.63 -14.77
CA SER A 16 -11.09 -16.04 -15.30
C SER A 16 -11.08 -15.94 -16.83
N ILE A 17 -9.91 -15.83 -17.45
CA ILE A 17 -9.72 -15.82 -18.90
C ILE A 17 -9.81 -17.25 -19.45
N ASP A 18 -9.14 -18.21 -18.81
CA ASP A 18 -9.05 -19.61 -19.25
C ASP A 18 -10.39 -20.37 -19.13
N ALA A 19 -11.32 -19.86 -18.33
CA ALA A 19 -12.63 -20.48 -18.14
C ALA A 19 -13.57 -20.40 -19.36
N GLU A 20 -13.11 -19.91 -20.51
CA GLU A 20 -13.85 -19.76 -21.79
C GLU A 20 -15.21 -19.05 -21.66
N ASP A 21 -15.39 -18.24 -20.62
CA ASP A 21 -16.59 -17.45 -20.38
C ASP A 21 -16.45 -16.13 -21.14
N ASP A 22 -16.65 -16.19 -22.46
CA ASP A 22 -16.53 -15.04 -23.37
C ASP A 22 -17.40 -13.88 -22.86
N GLY A 23 -16.77 -12.75 -22.53
CA GLY A 23 -17.43 -11.57 -21.97
C GLY A 23 -17.43 -11.46 -20.43
N LYS A 24 -16.78 -12.36 -19.68
CA LYS A 24 -16.66 -12.24 -18.22
C LYS A 24 -15.92 -10.96 -17.81
N VAL A 25 -16.63 -10.05 -17.17
CA VAL A 25 -16.07 -8.78 -16.67
C VAL A 25 -15.36 -8.98 -15.33
N VAL A 26 -14.06 -8.68 -15.30
CA VAL A 26 -13.27 -8.67 -14.05
C VAL A 26 -13.39 -7.31 -13.35
N VAL A 27 -13.85 -7.31 -12.11
CA VAL A 27 -13.94 -6.10 -11.28
C VAL A 27 -12.61 -5.82 -10.58
N ALA A 28 -11.68 -5.19 -11.30
CA ALA A 28 -10.32 -4.95 -10.84
C ALA A 28 -10.21 -4.16 -9.52
N ASN A 29 -11.15 -3.26 -9.22
CA ASN A 29 -11.09 -2.39 -8.04
C ASN A 29 -11.00 -3.20 -6.72
N ARG A 30 -11.88 -4.20 -6.55
CA ARG A 30 -11.90 -5.03 -5.34
C ARG A 30 -10.65 -5.90 -5.24
N ASP A 31 -10.23 -6.49 -6.35
CA ASP A 31 -9.04 -7.36 -6.39
C ASP A 31 -7.75 -6.59 -6.09
N LEU A 32 -7.61 -5.38 -6.63
CA LEU A 32 -6.45 -4.52 -6.37
C LEU A 32 -6.44 -3.98 -4.93
N LEU A 33 -7.61 -3.72 -4.36
CA LEU A 33 -7.72 -3.37 -2.94
C LEU A 33 -7.27 -4.54 -2.05
N CYS A 34 -7.75 -5.77 -2.31
CA CYS A 34 -7.30 -6.97 -1.61
C CYS A 34 -5.79 -7.21 -1.79
N TYR A 35 -5.27 -7.06 -3.02
CA TYR A 35 -3.84 -7.09 -3.30
C TYR A 35 -3.06 -6.12 -2.42
N SER A 36 -3.48 -4.87 -2.34
CA SER A 36 -2.80 -3.86 -1.54
C SER A 36 -2.89 -4.14 -0.04
N ILE A 37 -4.01 -4.71 0.43
CA ILE A 37 -4.21 -5.15 1.81
C ILE A 37 -3.25 -6.29 2.16
N ASP A 38 -3.11 -7.28 1.29
CA ASP A 38 -2.20 -8.41 1.50
C ASP A 38 -0.75 -7.91 1.57
N ILE A 39 -0.34 -7.02 0.66
CA ILE A 39 0.99 -6.41 0.67
C ILE A 39 1.25 -5.65 1.97
N ILE A 40 0.36 -4.73 2.35
CA ILE A 40 0.60 -3.88 3.51
C ILE A 40 0.50 -4.67 4.82
N SER A 41 -0.33 -5.71 4.88
CA SER A 41 -0.40 -6.64 6.03
C SER A 41 0.92 -7.37 6.22
N LEU A 42 1.53 -7.85 5.13
CA LEU A 42 2.84 -8.50 5.17
C LEU A 42 3.96 -7.53 5.60
N VAL A 43 3.90 -6.27 5.19
CA VAL A 43 4.91 -5.26 5.53
C VAL A 43 4.76 -4.78 6.98
N VAL A 44 3.52 -4.50 7.39
CA VAL A 44 3.22 -3.89 8.68
C VAL A 44 3.23 -4.93 9.80
N PHE A 45 2.57 -6.07 9.60
CA PHE A 45 2.33 -7.08 10.64
C PHE A 45 3.12 -8.38 10.46
N ALA A 46 3.77 -8.58 9.30
CA ALA A 46 4.28 -9.89 8.86
C ALA A 46 3.20 -10.98 8.73
N THR A 47 1.93 -10.59 8.61
CA THR A 47 0.79 -11.52 8.50
C THR A 47 0.27 -11.59 7.09
N ASP A 48 0.10 -12.81 6.57
CA ASP A 48 -0.55 -13.06 5.29
C ASP A 48 -2.04 -13.28 5.51
N VAL A 49 -2.85 -12.29 5.12
CA VAL A 49 -4.30 -12.33 5.33
C VAL A 49 -5.04 -12.99 4.16
N ASP A 50 -4.37 -13.18 3.03
CA ASP A 50 -4.90 -13.82 1.81
C ASP A 50 -6.30 -13.30 1.41
N SER A 51 -6.51 -11.99 1.56
CA SER A 51 -7.81 -11.33 1.38
C SER A 51 -8.33 -11.41 -0.05
N LEU A 52 -7.44 -11.66 -1.03
CA LEU A 52 -7.80 -11.84 -2.43
C LEU A 52 -8.62 -13.12 -2.68
N ARG A 53 -8.32 -14.19 -1.93
CA ARG A 53 -9.01 -15.48 -2.02
C ARG A 53 -10.18 -15.57 -1.04
N THR A 54 -9.97 -15.16 0.20
CA THR A 54 -11.00 -15.25 1.27
C THR A 54 -12.09 -14.19 1.11
N GLY A 55 -11.76 -13.05 0.49
CA GLY A 55 -12.63 -11.88 0.45
C GLY A 55 -12.77 -11.16 1.80
N GLU A 56 -12.06 -11.61 2.84
CA GLU A 56 -12.11 -11.04 4.18
C GLU A 56 -11.18 -9.83 4.29
N MET A 57 -11.77 -8.69 4.64
CA MET A 57 -11.07 -7.40 4.70
C MET A 57 -10.49 -7.10 6.10
N GLY A 58 -10.80 -7.94 7.10
CA GLY A 58 -10.26 -7.87 8.47
C GLY A 58 -10.15 -6.46 9.05
N VAL A 59 -8.91 -6.08 9.41
CA VAL A 59 -8.56 -4.77 9.96
C VAL A 59 -8.88 -3.61 8.99
N CYS A 60 -8.72 -3.84 7.67
CA CYS A 60 -8.98 -2.82 6.65
C CYS A 60 -10.43 -2.32 6.70
N TYR A 61 -11.41 -3.23 6.82
CA TYR A 61 -12.81 -2.84 6.94
C TYR A 61 -13.05 -1.87 8.10
N THR A 62 -12.39 -2.10 9.23
CA THR A 62 -12.52 -1.24 10.41
C THR A 62 -11.89 0.12 10.17
N ILE A 63 -10.72 0.16 9.53
CA ILE A 63 -10.00 1.40 9.18
C ILE A 63 -10.76 2.23 8.16
N GLN A 64 -11.29 1.64 7.08
CA GLN A 64 -12.11 2.35 6.10
C GLN A 64 -13.31 3.03 6.74
N ASN A 65 -13.91 2.36 7.72
CA ASN A 65 -15.02 2.88 8.49
C ASN A 65 -14.63 4.05 9.41
N ILE A 66 -13.40 4.07 9.94
CA ILE A 66 -12.84 5.22 10.66
C ILE A 66 -12.65 6.37 9.67
N LEU A 67 -11.97 6.14 8.54
CA LEU A 67 -11.67 7.17 7.53
C LEU A 67 -12.94 7.82 6.96
N LYS A 68 -13.97 7.03 6.61
CA LYS A 68 -15.27 7.54 6.12
C LYS A 68 -15.92 8.49 7.13
N ARG A 69 -15.91 8.14 8.41
CA ARG A 69 -16.49 8.98 9.47
C ARG A 69 -15.63 10.21 9.77
N SER A 70 -14.30 10.07 9.71
CA SER A 70 -13.38 11.21 9.80
C SER A 70 -13.63 12.23 8.69
N MET A 71 -13.95 11.79 7.47
CA MET A 71 -14.32 12.70 6.38
C MET A 71 -15.62 13.46 6.68
N VAL A 72 -16.63 12.79 7.25
CA VAL A 72 -17.87 13.47 7.70
C VAL A 72 -17.55 14.56 8.73
N ARG A 73 -16.61 14.30 9.65
CA ARG A 73 -16.16 15.29 10.64
C ARG A 73 -15.45 16.48 9.99
N ILE A 74 -14.54 16.23 9.04
CA ILE A 74 -13.79 17.30 8.34
C ILE A 74 -14.72 18.31 7.68
N PHE A 75 -15.84 17.86 7.11
CA PHE A 75 -16.80 18.72 6.42
C PHE A 75 -18.01 19.13 7.28
N ALA A 76 -18.02 18.80 8.58
CA ALA A 76 -19.12 19.17 9.45
C ALA A 76 -19.11 20.69 9.74
N PRO A 77 -20.28 21.35 9.76
CA PRO A 77 -20.37 22.79 10.03
C PRO A 77 -19.95 23.17 11.46
N PHE A 78 -20.00 22.22 12.40
CA PHE A 78 -19.53 22.39 13.77
C PHE A 78 -18.98 21.06 14.31
N PRO A 79 -18.03 21.09 15.27
CA PRO A 79 -17.32 19.90 15.73
C PRO A 79 -18.12 19.08 16.75
N TYR A 80 -19.24 18.49 16.33
CA TYR A 80 -20.14 17.71 17.21
C TYR A 80 -19.42 16.56 17.95
N TRP A 81 -18.32 16.03 17.41
CA TRP A 81 -17.54 14.97 18.05
C TRP A 81 -16.79 15.42 19.30
N LYS A 82 -16.69 16.74 19.55
CA LYS A 82 -16.13 17.31 20.77
C LYS A 82 -17.15 17.40 21.90
N ILE A 83 -18.43 17.10 21.66
CA ILE A 83 -19.43 17.04 22.73
C ILE A 83 -19.00 15.94 23.73
N PRO A 84 -18.85 16.24 25.04
CA PRO A 84 -18.40 15.27 26.03
C PRO A 84 -19.25 13.99 26.04
N LEU A 85 -18.60 12.85 26.32
CA LEU A 85 -19.19 11.51 26.48
C LEU A 85 -19.80 10.90 25.21
N VAL A 86 -20.68 11.62 24.50
CA VAL A 86 -21.47 11.08 23.39
C VAL A 86 -20.91 11.46 22.02
N GLY A 87 -20.26 12.63 21.89
CA GLY A 87 -19.88 13.21 20.60
C GLY A 87 -19.03 12.28 19.74
N GLN A 88 -18.06 11.60 20.36
CA GLN A 88 -17.16 10.68 19.65
C GLN A 88 -17.87 9.45 19.06
N TYR A 89 -19.08 9.12 19.55
CA TYR A 89 -19.86 7.95 19.17
C TYR A 89 -21.08 8.28 18.30
N LEU A 90 -21.46 9.55 18.16
CA LEU A 90 -22.66 9.96 17.39
C LEU A 90 -22.62 9.48 15.92
N ASP A 91 -21.44 9.50 15.31
CA ASP A 91 -21.22 8.96 13.96
C ASP A 91 -20.72 7.51 13.98
N GLY A 92 -20.57 6.91 15.16
CA GLY A 92 -20.02 5.59 15.39
C GLY A 92 -18.48 5.50 15.34
N CYS A 93 -17.74 6.59 15.06
CA CYS A 93 -16.29 6.51 14.85
C CYS A 93 -15.56 5.99 16.08
N GLY A 94 -15.97 6.41 17.28
CA GLY A 94 -15.42 5.91 18.55
C GLY A 94 -15.52 4.38 18.69
N MET A 95 -16.63 3.77 18.25
CA MET A 95 -16.79 2.30 18.27
C MET A 95 -15.80 1.62 17.33
N TYR A 96 -15.61 2.16 16.12
CA TYR A 96 -14.66 1.60 15.17
C TYR A 96 -13.20 1.81 15.59
N ILE A 97 -12.87 2.92 16.24
CA ILE A 97 -11.55 3.14 16.85
C ILE A 97 -11.27 2.07 17.91
N GLN A 98 -12.22 1.80 18.80
CA GLN A 98 -12.06 0.74 19.82
C GLN A 98 -11.92 -0.64 19.18
N ARG A 99 -12.71 -0.94 18.14
CA ARG A 99 -12.60 -2.20 17.38
C ARG A 99 -11.24 -2.32 16.70
N ALA A 100 -10.73 -1.24 16.11
CA ALA A 100 -9.42 -1.22 15.46
C ALA A 100 -8.31 -1.47 16.49
N LYS A 101 -8.34 -0.77 17.63
CA LYS A 101 -7.39 -1.00 18.74
C LYS A 101 -7.38 -2.47 19.18
N ARG A 102 -8.56 -3.07 19.40
CA ARG A 102 -8.68 -4.49 19.81
C ARG A 102 -8.10 -5.44 18.75
N ASN A 103 -8.42 -5.21 17.48
CA ASN A 103 -7.90 -6.05 16.39
C ASN A 103 -6.38 -5.97 16.28
N ILE A 104 -5.80 -4.77 16.41
CA ILE A 104 -4.35 -4.59 16.37
C ILE A 104 -3.68 -5.20 17.60
N ARG A 105 -4.25 -5.04 18.79
CA ARG A 105 -3.73 -5.70 20.01
C ARG A 105 -3.62 -7.21 19.84
N ARG A 106 -4.68 -7.84 19.32
CA ARG A 106 -4.64 -9.27 19.02
C ARG A 106 -3.49 -9.65 18.07
N ILE A 107 -3.23 -8.82 17.05
CA ILE A 107 -2.10 -9.04 16.12
C ILE A 107 -0.75 -8.88 16.85
N ILE A 108 -0.63 -7.90 17.75
CA ILE A 108 0.57 -7.71 18.58
C ILE A 108 0.79 -8.94 19.47
N ASP A 109 -0.25 -9.38 20.19
CA ASP A 109 -0.20 -10.53 21.08
C ASP A 109 0.21 -11.81 20.32
N GLU A 110 -0.40 -12.06 19.15
CA GLU A 110 -0.07 -13.18 18.27
C GLU A 110 1.39 -13.11 17.77
N HIS A 111 1.88 -11.90 17.45
CA HIS A 111 3.25 -11.68 17.01
C HIS A 111 4.26 -11.97 18.12
N GLU A 112 4.03 -11.46 19.33
CA GLU A 112 4.90 -11.69 20.49
C GLU A 112 4.93 -13.16 20.91
N SER A 113 3.78 -13.84 20.94
CA SER A 113 3.72 -15.29 21.20
C SER A 113 4.53 -16.07 20.16
N SER A 114 4.41 -15.73 18.88
CA SER A 114 5.15 -16.38 17.79
C SER A 114 6.67 -16.22 17.93
N LEU A 115 7.15 -15.07 18.44
CA LEU A 115 8.57 -14.84 18.69
C LEU A 115 9.08 -15.67 19.88
N LYS A 116 8.32 -15.72 20.98
CA LYS A 116 8.68 -16.50 22.17
C LYS A 116 8.77 -18.01 21.87
N GLU A 117 7.84 -18.53 21.07
CA GLU A 117 7.87 -19.92 20.61
C GLU A 117 9.06 -20.22 19.68
N ALA A 118 9.50 -19.23 18.90
CA ALA A 118 10.67 -19.38 18.02
C ALA A 118 11.98 -19.40 18.82
N ASP A 119 12.13 -18.52 19.82
CA ASP A 119 13.31 -18.47 20.68
C ASP A 119 13.44 -19.72 21.57
N ALA A 120 12.32 -20.37 21.91
CA ALA A 120 12.30 -21.62 22.66
C ALA A 120 12.67 -22.87 21.84
N HIS A 121 12.52 -22.83 20.51
CA HIS A 121 12.72 -23.97 19.61
C HIS A 121 13.77 -23.66 18.52
N ASN A 122 15.06 -23.87 18.84
CA ASN A 122 16.21 -23.82 17.92
C ASN A 122 16.12 -24.88 16.79
N HIS A 123 15.29 -24.66 15.76
CA HIS A 123 15.28 -25.50 14.56
C HIS A 123 15.32 -24.68 13.27
N ASN A 124 16.25 -25.08 12.39
CA ASN A 124 16.76 -24.40 11.19
C ASN A 124 15.72 -24.00 10.11
N ASP A 125 14.45 -24.42 10.21
CA ASP A 125 13.39 -24.03 9.26
C ASP A 125 12.55 -22.82 9.75
N LYS A 126 12.58 -22.51 11.07
CA LYS A 126 11.86 -21.37 11.67
C LYS A 126 12.59 -20.03 11.50
N ASP A 127 13.83 -20.05 11.01
CA ASP A 127 14.67 -18.85 10.86
C ASP A 127 14.08 -17.84 9.87
N ASN A 128 13.40 -18.28 8.82
CA ASN A 128 12.90 -17.37 7.79
C ASN A 128 11.63 -16.63 8.23
N HIS A 129 10.71 -17.31 8.93
CA HIS A 129 9.52 -16.68 9.53
C HIS A 129 9.91 -15.74 10.67
N ASN A 130 10.84 -16.14 11.54
CA ASN A 130 11.33 -15.28 12.64
C ASN A 130 12.05 -14.04 12.09
N LYS A 131 12.92 -14.22 11.09
CA LYS A 131 13.60 -13.10 10.40
C LYS A 131 12.61 -12.15 9.72
N ARG A 132 11.50 -12.66 9.18
CA ARG A 132 10.43 -11.85 8.59
C ARG A 132 9.69 -11.05 9.65
N ASN A 133 9.30 -11.68 10.76
CA ASN A 133 8.64 -11.02 11.88
C ASN A 133 9.50 -9.87 12.43
N ARG A 134 10.78 -10.14 12.68
CA ARG A 134 11.75 -9.13 13.16
C ARG A 134 12.01 -7.99 12.16
N LYS A 135 11.84 -8.23 10.85
CA LYS A 135 12.00 -7.21 9.80
C LYS A 135 10.73 -6.40 9.53
N SER A 136 9.58 -6.85 10.00
CA SER A 136 8.31 -6.15 9.85
C SER A 136 8.32 -4.79 10.56
N PHE A 137 7.39 -3.90 10.17
CA PHE A 137 7.25 -2.62 10.86
C PHE A 137 6.88 -2.81 12.34
N LEU A 138 5.98 -3.76 12.64
CA LEU A 138 5.64 -4.15 14.00
C LEU A 138 6.86 -4.62 14.79
N GLY A 139 7.62 -5.58 14.28
CA GLY A 139 8.82 -6.08 14.95
C GLY A 139 9.86 -5.00 15.23
N LYS A 140 10.03 -4.04 14.31
CA LYS A 140 10.89 -2.87 14.51
C LYS A 140 10.36 -1.89 15.56
N LEU A 141 9.04 -1.69 15.63
CA LEU A 141 8.42 -0.84 16.64
C LEU A 141 8.52 -1.45 18.04
N LEU A 142 8.31 -2.76 18.17
CA LEU A 142 8.48 -3.47 19.45
C LEU A 142 9.94 -3.41 19.92
N ALA A 143 10.90 -3.71 19.04
CA ALA A 143 12.33 -3.59 19.36
C ALA A 143 12.77 -2.15 19.69
N LEU A 144 12.04 -1.14 19.21
CA LEU A 144 12.26 0.26 19.58
C LEU A 144 11.62 0.59 20.94
N ALA A 145 10.44 0.05 21.24
CA ALA A 145 9.74 0.24 22.50
C ALA A 145 10.47 -0.38 23.70
N GLU A 146 11.25 -1.44 23.46
CA GLU A 146 12.11 -2.07 24.48
C GLU A 146 13.31 -1.21 24.88
N LYS A 147 13.68 -0.19 24.10
CA LYS A 147 14.82 0.69 24.42
C LYS A 147 14.40 1.71 25.47
N GLU A 148 15.07 1.71 26.63
CA GLU A 148 14.74 2.58 27.78
C GLU A 148 14.70 4.08 27.43
N ASP A 149 15.48 4.53 26.46
CA ASP A 149 15.56 5.95 26.05
C ASP A 149 14.42 6.42 25.12
N VAL A 150 13.55 5.52 24.65
CA VAL A 150 12.45 5.87 23.72
C VAL A 150 11.10 5.50 24.34
N PRO A 151 10.39 6.47 24.97
CA PRO A 151 9.08 6.19 25.54
C PRO A 151 8.04 6.01 24.40
N LEU A 152 7.86 4.76 23.99
CA LEU A 152 6.85 4.35 23.01
C LEU A 152 5.76 3.51 23.71
N SER A 153 4.71 4.18 24.17
CA SER A 153 3.56 3.47 24.76
C SER A 153 2.87 2.56 23.75
N GLU A 154 2.20 1.52 24.24
CA GLU A 154 1.42 0.59 23.42
C GLU A 154 0.41 1.31 22.52
N ASP A 155 -0.27 2.34 23.04
CA ASP A 155 -1.20 3.17 22.26
C ASP A 155 -0.50 3.90 21.10
N ARG A 156 0.77 4.32 21.27
CA ARG A 156 1.57 4.90 20.16
C ARG A 156 2.00 3.83 19.17
N VAL A 157 2.34 2.62 19.61
CA VAL A 157 2.62 1.48 18.70
C VAL A 157 1.39 1.20 17.84
N ILE A 158 0.23 1.01 18.46
CA ILE A 158 -1.05 0.78 17.76
C ILE A 158 -1.35 1.93 16.79
N GLY A 159 -1.18 3.18 17.22
CA GLY A 159 -1.39 4.35 16.36
C GLY A 159 -0.50 4.35 15.12
N ASN A 160 0.79 4.03 15.26
CA ASN A 160 1.72 3.92 14.13
C ASN A 160 1.34 2.79 13.17
N LEU A 161 0.96 1.62 13.70
CA LEU A 161 0.52 0.48 12.88
C LEU A 161 -0.74 0.81 12.08
N LEU A 162 -1.74 1.40 12.72
CA LEU A 162 -2.97 1.85 12.07
C LEU A 162 -2.68 2.88 10.99
N THR A 163 -1.80 3.84 11.27
CA THR A 163 -1.41 4.90 10.33
C THR A 163 -0.72 4.32 9.10
N MET A 164 0.28 3.45 9.28
CA MET A 164 1.01 2.83 8.17
C MET A 164 0.10 1.96 7.31
N PHE A 165 -0.79 1.16 7.94
CA PHE A 165 -1.75 0.34 7.22
C PHE A 165 -2.77 1.17 6.42
N ALA A 166 -3.34 2.20 7.04
CA ALA A 166 -4.31 3.08 6.41
C ALA A 166 -3.70 3.84 5.22
N ALA A 167 -2.50 4.40 5.42
CA ALA A 167 -1.80 5.16 4.40
C ALA A 167 -1.40 4.30 3.20
N GLY A 168 -1.01 3.03 3.40
CA GLY A 168 -0.50 2.15 2.35
C GLY A 168 -1.55 1.28 1.64
N SER A 169 -2.70 1.02 2.25
CA SER A 169 -3.75 0.17 1.66
C SER A 169 -4.50 0.86 0.53
N GLU A 170 -5.14 2.01 0.79
CA GLU A 170 -6.03 2.63 -0.19
C GLU A 170 -5.31 3.44 -1.29
N THR A 171 -4.23 4.13 -0.93
CA THR A 171 -3.51 5.00 -1.87
C THR A 171 -2.83 4.21 -2.98
N THR A 172 -2.24 3.06 -2.62
CA THR A 172 -1.52 2.19 -3.55
C THR A 172 -2.45 1.54 -4.57
N TYR A 173 -3.56 0.92 -4.14
CA TYR A 173 -4.48 0.27 -5.09
C TYR A 173 -5.11 1.29 -6.04
N ASN A 174 -5.50 2.47 -5.55
CA ASN A 174 -6.06 3.50 -6.41
C ASN A 174 -5.06 3.95 -7.48
N THR A 175 -3.78 4.08 -7.10
CA THR A 175 -2.73 4.44 -8.06
C THR A 175 -2.58 3.37 -9.14
N ILE A 176 -2.50 2.08 -8.75
CA ILE A 176 -2.39 0.96 -9.69
C ILE A 176 -3.64 0.88 -10.59
N LEU A 177 -4.84 1.01 -10.01
CA LEU A 177 -6.10 0.99 -10.74
C LEU A 177 -6.15 2.08 -11.80
N VAL A 178 -5.70 3.29 -11.47
CA VAL A 178 -5.65 4.39 -12.45
C VAL A 178 -4.59 4.14 -13.51
N CYS A 179 -3.41 3.59 -13.19
CA CYS A 179 -2.44 3.18 -14.20
C CYS A 179 -3.05 2.19 -15.20
N LEU A 180 -3.72 1.14 -14.72
CA LEU A 180 -4.39 0.16 -15.59
C LEU A 180 -5.51 0.79 -16.40
N TYR A 181 -6.26 1.73 -15.81
CA TYR A 181 -7.29 2.48 -16.52
C TYR A 181 -6.72 3.36 -17.63
N GLU A 182 -5.62 4.09 -17.40
CA GLU A 182 -4.96 4.87 -18.46
C GLU A 182 -4.44 3.96 -19.58
N LEU A 183 -3.84 2.81 -19.23
CA LEU A 183 -3.34 1.85 -20.21
C LEU A 183 -4.47 1.27 -21.06
N ALA A 184 -5.60 0.91 -20.43
CA ALA A 184 -6.77 0.40 -21.15
C ALA A 184 -7.44 1.46 -22.05
N LEU A 185 -7.24 2.75 -21.74
CA LEU A 185 -7.74 3.87 -22.55
C LEU A 185 -6.73 4.41 -23.57
N ASP A 186 -5.46 3.99 -23.51
CA ASP A 186 -4.46 4.51 -24.43
C ASP A 186 -4.76 4.06 -25.86
N LYS A 187 -5.38 4.97 -26.61
CA LYS A 187 -5.59 4.88 -28.06
C LYS A 187 -4.76 5.95 -28.78
N THR A 188 -3.80 6.58 -28.12
CA THR A 188 -3.19 7.81 -28.66
C THR A 188 -2.09 7.53 -29.67
N LYS A 189 -2.25 8.15 -30.87
CA LYS A 189 -1.29 8.29 -31.99
C LYS A 189 -0.43 7.06 -32.33
N GLY A 190 -1.02 5.87 -32.24
CA GLY A 190 -0.39 4.61 -32.63
C GLY A 190 -0.73 3.43 -31.73
N GLY A 191 -1.13 3.67 -30.46
CA GLY A 191 -1.63 2.62 -29.56
C GLY A 191 -0.57 1.72 -28.91
N TRP A 192 0.66 2.21 -28.75
CA TRP A 192 1.82 1.36 -28.40
C TRP A 192 2.24 1.41 -26.93
N LEU A 193 1.69 2.25 -26.04
CA LEU A 193 2.25 2.40 -24.68
C LEU A 193 2.20 1.09 -23.87
N GLN A 194 1.13 0.33 -24.01
CA GLN A 194 1.01 -0.98 -23.38
C GLN A 194 2.07 -1.95 -23.90
N ASP A 195 2.31 -1.96 -25.21
CA ASP A 195 3.33 -2.78 -25.87
C ASP A 195 4.73 -2.34 -25.43
N GLU A 196 5.03 -1.04 -25.41
CA GLU A 196 6.31 -0.49 -24.98
C GLU A 196 6.64 -0.81 -23.52
N ILE A 197 5.63 -0.76 -22.64
CA ILE A 197 5.79 -1.17 -21.23
C ILE A 197 5.98 -2.68 -21.14
N SER A 198 5.25 -3.47 -21.94
CA SER A 198 5.42 -4.92 -22.00
C SER A 198 6.82 -5.32 -22.48
N GLU A 199 7.32 -4.68 -23.54
CA GLU A 199 8.67 -4.86 -24.06
C GLU A 199 9.74 -4.47 -23.03
N GLU A 200 9.57 -3.33 -22.35
CA GLU A 200 10.46 -2.87 -21.28
C GLU A 200 10.56 -3.89 -20.13
N VAL A 201 9.40 -4.38 -19.65
CA VAL A 201 9.34 -5.39 -18.58
C VAL A 201 9.95 -6.71 -19.04
N SER A 202 9.66 -7.14 -20.26
CA SER A 202 10.18 -8.38 -20.84
C SER A 202 11.70 -8.34 -21.02
N ALA A 203 12.24 -7.22 -21.50
CA ALA A 203 13.68 -6.99 -21.61
C ALA A 203 14.37 -7.01 -20.25
N MET A 204 13.76 -6.41 -19.22
CA MET A 204 14.27 -6.48 -17.85
C MET A 204 14.30 -7.92 -17.32
N LEU A 205 13.23 -8.70 -17.55
CA LEU A 205 13.15 -10.11 -17.12
C LEU A 205 14.19 -10.98 -17.84
N ALA A 206 14.33 -10.84 -19.15
CA ALA A 206 15.32 -11.58 -19.94
C ALA A 206 16.75 -11.32 -19.44
N ASN A 207 17.09 -10.05 -19.18
CA ASN A 207 18.39 -9.66 -18.63
C ASN A 207 18.63 -10.24 -17.22
N ALA A 208 17.58 -10.34 -16.40
CA ALA A 208 17.68 -10.95 -15.08
C ALA A 208 17.98 -12.46 -15.17
N SER A 209 17.32 -13.17 -16.08
CA SER A 209 17.54 -14.60 -16.35
C SER A 209 18.95 -14.89 -16.88
N SER A 210 19.47 -14.07 -17.81
CA SER A 210 20.83 -14.23 -18.33
C SER A 210 21.91 -14.03 -17.26
N SER A 211 21.65 -13.21 -16.25
CA SER A 211 22.59 -13.01 -15.12
C SER A 211 22.62 -14.15 -14.10
N ASN A 212 21.63 -15.05 -14.11
CA ASN A 212 21.55 -16.18 -13.18
C ASN A 212 22.23 -17.47 -13.69
N ASN A 213 22.53 -17.58 -15.00
CA ASN A 213 23.22 -18.74 -15.56
C ASN A 213 24.69 -18.90 -15.10
N SER A 214 25.17 -18.04 -14.19
CA SER A 214 26.46 -18.20 -13.49
C SER A 214 26.33 -18.76 -12.06
N SER A 215 25.13 -19.16 -11.60
CA SER A 215 24.94 -19.80 -10.29
C SER A 215 24.31 -21.18 -10.46
N SER A 216 25.09 -22.21 -10.11
CA SER A 216 24.68 -23.62 -10.13
C SER A 216 23.66 -23.90 -9.02
N TYR A 217 22.37 -23.71 -9.32
CA TYR A 217 21.29 -24.22 -8.48
C TYR A 217 20.23 -24.85 -9.39
N GLU A 218 20.17 -26.19 -9.41
CA GLU A 218 19.10 -26.96 -10.06
C GLU A 218 17.91 -27.07 -9.10
N PRO A 219 16.69 -26.64 -9.49
CA PRO A 219 15.49 -26.89 -8.71
C PRO A 219 14.88 -28.26 -9.04
N ASP A 220 14.50 -29.01 -8.00
CA ASP A 220 13.91 -30.37 -8.04
C ASP A 220 12.46 -30.45 -8.58
N ASP A 221 11.89 -29.37 -9.13
CA ASP A 221 10.47 -29.34 -9.51
C ASP A 221 10.27 -28.86 -10.96
N LYS A 222 9.76 -29.76 -11.82
CA LYS A 222 9.62 -29.55 -13.28
C LYS A 222 8.53 -28.55 -13.68
N ASN A 223 7.90 -27.89 -12.71
CA ASN A 223 6.92 -26.82 -12.91
C ASN A 223 7.38 -25.47 -12.32
N TYR A 224 8.68 -25.32 -12.05
CA TYR A 224 9.24 -24.02 -11.65
C TYR A 224 9.26 -23.08 -12.86
N ASP A 225 8.18 -22.34 -13.01
CA ASP A 225 7.94 -21.34 -14.05
C ASP A 225 9.16 -20.43 -14.19
N ALA A 226 9.82 -20.45 -15.35
CA ALA A 226 11.08 -19.72 -15.58
C ALA A 226 10.92 -18.22 -15.29
N ASP A 227 9.71 -17.69 -15.50
CA ASP A 227 9.33 -16.33 -15.18
C ASP A 227 9.34 -16.09 -13.66
N ALA A 228 8.91 -17.03 -12.83
CA ALA A 228 8.95 -16.90 -11.37
C ALA A 228 10.39 -16.79 -10.84
N ALA A 229 11.33 -17.54 -11.42
CA ALA A 229 12.76 -17.47 -11.09
C ALA A 229 13.37 -16.12 -11.53
N ALA A 230 13.04 -15.66 -12.74
CA ALA A 230 13.45 -14.36 -13.27
C ALA A 230 12.92 -13.22 -12.40
N PHE A 231 11.64 -13.27 -12.04
CA PHE A 231 11.02 -12.33 -11.13
C PHE A 231 11.73 -12.35 -9.79
N ALA A 232 12.05 -13.52 -9.20
CA ALA A 232 12.75 -13.62 -7.93
C ALA A 232 14.12 -12.90 -7.95
N ALA A 233 14.84 -12.95 -9.06
CA ALA A 233 16.16 -12.36 -9.26
C ALA A 233 16.18 -10.82 -9.41
N ILE A 234 15.03 -10.18 -9.61
CA ILE A 234 14.95 -8.72 -9.69
C ILE A 234 15.08 -8.09 -8.29
N ASP A 235 16.16 -7.36 -8.06
CA ASP A 235 16.32 -6.52 -6.87
C ASP A 235 15.72 -5.11 -7.07
N LEU A 236 15.71 -4.32 -5.99
CA LEU A 236 15.14 -2.98 -6.00
C LEU A 236 15.93 -1.99 -6.89
N GLY A 237 17.25 -2.18 -7.02
CA GLY A 237 18.09 -1.34 -7.88
C GLY A 237 17.76 -1.53 -9.35
N ARG A 238 17.65 -2.79 -9.78
CA ARG A 238 17.22 -3.19 -11.13
C ARG A 238 15.81 -2.67 -11.44
N LEU A 239 14.88 -2.78 -10.49
CA LEU A 239 13.51 -2.25 -10.67
C LEU A 239 13.50 -0.73 -10.89
N ASN A 240 14.32 0.01 -10.14
CA ASN A 240 14.37 1.47 -10.23
C ASN A 240 15.01 1.99 -11.54
N GLN A 241 16.00 1.27 -12.07
CA GLN A 241 16.74 1.67 -13.27
C GLN A 241 16.16 1.08 -14.56
N GLY A 242 15.62 -0.14 -14.49
CA GLY A 242 15.22 -0.94 -15.66
C GLY A 242 13.82 -0.66 -16.19
N LEU A 243 13.03 0.20 -15.53
CA LEU A 243 11.63 0.47 -15.90
C LEU A 243 11.31 1.97 -16.07
N PRO A 244 12.07 2.74 -16.90
CA PRO A 244 11.85 4.18 -17.07
C PRO A 244 10.46 4.56 -17.59
N ARG A 245 9.86 3.82 -18.53
CA ARG A 245 8.52 4.10 -19.08
C ARG A 245 7.44 3.80 -18.04
N THR A 246 7.51 2.63 -17.40
CA THR A 246 6.59 2.26 -16.31
C THR A 246 6.61 3.29 -15.18
N ARG A 247 7.81 3.76 -14.80
CA ARG A 247 7.98 4.82 -13.80
C ARG A 247 7.42 6.16 -14.26
N SER A 248 7.59 6.51 -15.54
CA SER A 248 7.01 7.73 -16.11
C SER A 248 5.49 7.71 -16.10
N LEU A 249 4.87 6.57 -16.46
CA LEU A 249 3.43 6.35 -16.32
C LEU A 249 2.98 6.55 -14.87
N LEU A 250 3.65 5.91 -13.92
CA LEU A 250 3.33 6.02 -12.50
C LEU A 250 3.39 7.47 -12.02
N TYR A 251 4.44 8.21 -12.36
CA TYR A 251 4.57 9.62 -11.97
C TYR A 251 3.53 10.51 -12.63
N GLU A 252 3.20 10.26 -13.89
CA GLU A 252 2.17 11.02 -14.59
C GLU A 252 0.77 10.77 -14.02
N VAL A 253 0.47 9.51 -13.65
CA VAL A 253 -0.74 9.15 -12.93
C VAL A 253 -0.79 9.82 -11.56
N LEU A 254 0.29 9.77 -10.78
CA LEU A 254 0.36 10.43 -9.47
C LEU A 254 0.18 11.95 -9.59
N ARG A 255 0.75 12.57 -10.64
CA ARG A 255 0.58 13.99 -10.93
C ARG A 255 -0.88 14.31 -11.27
N LEU A 256 -1.47 13.63 -12.24
CA LEU A 256 -2.79 14.00 -12.78
C LEU A 256 -3.96 13.52 -11.93
N LYS A 257 -3.84 12.31 -11.38
CA LYS A 257 -4.92 11.54 -10.75
C LYS A 257 -4.48 10.88 -9.44
N GLY A 258 -3.47 11.44 -8.78
CA GLY A 258 -2.99 10.93 -7.48
C GLY A 258 -4.10 10.74 -6.44
N PRO A 259 -3.94 9.78 -5.53
CA PRO A 259 -4.99 9.34 -4.59
C PRO A 259 -5.32 10.40 -3.51
N SER A 260 -4.46 11.40 -3.33
CA SER A 260 -4.63 12.49 -2.36
C SER A 260 -4.81 13.84 -3.09
N PRO A 261 -6.01 14.14 -3.64
CA PRO A 261 -6.26 15.35 -4.43
C PRO A 261 -6.36 16.64 -3.60
N LEU A 262 -6.39 16.50 -2.27
CA LEU A 262 -6.48 17.56 -1.29
C LEU A 262 -5.47 17.27 -0.18
N MET A 263 -4.77 18.31 0.28
CA MET A 263 -3.97 18.27 1.49
C MET A 263 -4.40 19.39 2.43
N ASN A 264 -4.48 19.09 3.72
CA ASN A 264 -4.89 20.07 4.73
C ASN A 264 -3.62 20.59 5.43
N GLY A 265 -3.61 21.86 5.78
CA GLY A 265 -2.55 22.48 6.56
C GLY A 265 -3.11 23.49 7.56
N GLU A 266 -2.31 23.80 8.57
CA GLU A 266 -2.56 24.90 9.50
C GLU A 266 -1.29 25.73 9.61
N SER A 267 -1.40 27.04 9.50
CA SER A 267 -0.28 27.95 9.72
C SER A 267 0.10 27.95 11.20
N LEU A 268 1.34 27.59 11.55
CA LEU A 268 1.80 27.63 12.95
C LEU A 268 2.12 29.06 13.41
N THR A 269 2.55 29.89 12.46
CA THR A 269 2.86 31.31 12.63
C THR A 269 2.16 32.09 11.53
N GLU A 270 2.21 33.42 11.60
CA GLU A 270 1.83 34.24 10.45
C GLU A 270 2.72 33.92 9.25
N VAL A 271 2.12 33.82 8.06
CA VAL A 271 2.81 33.53 6.80
C VAL A 271 2.34 34.52 5.73
N ASN A 272 3.27 35.12 5.00
CA ASN A 272 2.95 35.93 3.82
C ASN A 272 3.13 35.07 2.55
N ILE A 273 2.05 34.86 1.79
CA ILE A 273 2.08 34.14 0.51
C ILE A 273 1.62 35.10 -0.58
N ASN A 274 2.53 35.47 -1.49
CA ASN A 274 2.26 36.39 -2.61
C ASN A 274 1.59 37.71 -2.19
N GLY A 275 2.01 38.29 -1.06
CA GLY A 275 1.45 39.53 -0.53
C GLY A 275 0.19 39.35 0.31
N VAL A 276 -0.38 38.14 0.40
CA VAL A 276 -1.50 37.82 1.28
C VAL A 276 -0.94 37.38 2.63
N VAL A 277 -1.32 38.10 3.69
CA VAL A 277 -0.96 37.75 5.06
C VAL A 277 -1.97 36.72 5.57
N ILE A 278 -1.47 35.54 5.93
CA ILE A 278 -2.21 34.44 6.53
C ILE A 278 -1.88 34.41 8.02
N PRO A 279 -2.84 34.71 8.92
CA PRO A 279 -2.61 34.68 10.36
C PRO A 279 -2.22 33.29 10.86
N ALA A 280 -1.56 33.21 12.01
CA ALA A 280 -1.36 31.95 12.70
C ALA A 280 -2.69 31.23 12.99
N ARG A 281 -2.65 29.90 13.03
CA ARG A 281 -3.78 28.98 13.26
C ARG A 281 -4.86 29.01 12.19
N THR A 282 -4.53 29.53 11.01
CA THR A 282 -5.42 29.49 9.85
C THR A 282 -5.34 28.12 9.20
N GLN A 283 -6.47 27.44 9.09
CA GLN A 283 -6.58 26.18 8.36
C GLN A 283 -6.76 26.46 6.86
N PHE A 284 -6.06 25.71 6.02
CA PHE A 284 -6.16 25.83 4.57
C PHE A 284 -6.17 24.47 3.89
N LEU A 285 -6.78 24.43 2.70
CA LEU A 285 -6.84 23.28 1.82
C LEU A 285 -5.97 23.53 0.58
N GLN A 286 -4.93 22.74 0.42
CA GLN A 286 -4.14 22.71 -0.81
C GLN A 286 -4.82 21.78 -1.82
N LEU A 287 -5.28 22.37 -2.93
CA LEU A 287 -5.87 21.65 -4.06
C LEU A 287 -4.76 21.03 -4.93
N THR A 288 -4.12 19.94 -4.46
CA THR A 288 -2.96 19.32 -5.12
C THR A 288 -3.26 18.90 -6.56
N ARG A 289 -4.47 18.39 -6.84
CA ARG A 289 -4.92 18.04 -8.21
C ARG A 289 -5.06 19.26 -9.12
N TYR A 290 -5.43 20.42 -8.58
CA TYR A 290 -5.47 21.65 -9.36
C TYR A 290 -4.03 22.10 -9.65
N ALA A 291 -3.20 22.21 -8.62
CA ALA A 291 -1.80 22.61 -8.73
C ALA A 291 -1.01 21.76 -9.74
N SER A 292 -1.25 20.45 -9.76
CA SER A 292 -0.59 19.54 -10.69
C SER A 292 -0.97 19.71 -12.16
N ARG A 293 -1.99 20.52 -12.47
CA ARG A 293 -2.50 20.79 -13.84
C ARG A 293 -2.38 22.26 -14.24
N VAL A 294 -1.87 23.12 -13.37
CA VAL A 294 -1.73 24.55 -13.67
C VAL A 294 -0.76 24.75 -14.83
N LYS A 295 -1.23 25.34 -15.93
CA LYS A 295 -0.44 25.53 -17.15
C LYS A 295 0.86 26.29 -16.89
N THR A 296 0.87 27.29 -16.02
CA THR A 296 2.07 28.10 -15.73
C THR A 296 3.21 27.29 -15.09
N GLN A 297 2.92 26.12 -14.51
CA GLN A 297 3.93 25.24 -13.91
C GLN A 297 4.29 24.04 -14.81
N TRP A 298 3.37 23.60 -15.67
CA TRP A 298 3.50 22.34 -16.42
C TRP A 298 3.46 22.51 -17.95
N SER A 299 3.39 23.74 -18.47
CA SER A 299 3.58 23.98 -19.90
C SER A 299 5.04 23.73 -20.27
N VAL A 300 5.26 22.88 -21.26
CA VAL A 300 6.57 22.73 -21.93
C VAL A 300 6.95 24.12 -22.46
N ARG A 301 8.09 24.66 -22.01
CA ARG A 301 8.76 25.77 -22.68
C ARG A 301 9.49 25.26 -23.90
#